data_AF-A0A377LZ63-F1
#
_entry.id   AF-A0A377LZ63-F1
#
_cell.length_a   1.000
_cell.length_b   1.000
_cell.length_c   1.000
_cell.angle_alpha   90.00
_cell.angle_beta   90.00
_cell.angle_gamma   90.00
#
_symmetry.space_group_name_H-M   'P 1'
#
loop_
_entity.id
_entity.type
_entity.pdbx_description
1 polymer ?
#
loop_
_entity_poly.entity_id
_entity_poly.type
_entity_poly.pdbx_seq_one_letter_code
_entity_poly.pdbx_strand_id
1 'polypeptide(L)'
;MDSLIRYVANPNYWEGPVPTKHLIFSITPNVETRLAKLQTNECQIIPAPSPVQFDVIKNNKDLTLHSVDALNVGYLAFNTGEKTV
;
A
#
# COMPACT_ATOMS: atom_id res chain seq x y z
N MET A 1 12.58 13.13 -3.51
CA MET A 1 12.19 12.77 -4.89
C MET A 1 11.07 11.77 -4.80
N ASP A 2 9.95 12.00 -5.49
CA ASP A 2 8.93 10.97 -5.65
C ASP A 2 9.47 9.94 -6.65
N SER A 3 9.91 8.80 -6.12
CA SER A 3 10.39 7.69 -6.94
C SER A 3 9.21 6.93 -7.53
N LEU A 4 9.26 6.68 -8.83
CA LEU A 4 8.21 5.96 -9.56
C LEU A 4 8.78 4.65 -10.12
N ILE A 5 8.00 3.58 -10.01
CA ILE A 5 8.23 2.35 -10.76
C ILE A 5 7.08 2.19 -11.75
N ARG A 6 7.40 1.94 -13.03
CA ARG A 6 6.42 1.84 -14.11
C ARG A 6 6.53 0.48 -14.77
N TYR A 7 5.40 -0.20 -14.89
CA TYR A 7 5.26 -1.47 -15.60
C TYR A 7 4.31 -1.30 -16.78
N VAL A 8 4.59 -2.06 -17.84
CA VAL A 8 3.71 -2.25 -18.99
C VAL A 8 3.27 -3.70 -19.00
N ALA A 9 2.00 -3.94 -19.32
CA ALA A 9 1.47 -5.30 -19.43
C ALA A 9 2.28 -6.12 -20.43
N ASN A 10 2.65 -7.34 -20.04
CA ASN A 10 3.31 -8.28 -20.94
C ASN A 10 2.31 -8.72 -22.03
N PRO A 11 2.55 -8.43 -23.32
CA PRO A 11 1.65 -8.85 -24.41
C PRO A 11 1.62 -10.37 -24.58
N ASN A 12 2.65 -11.07 -24.11
CA ASN A 12 2.80 -12.52 -24.18
C ASN A 12 2.55 -13.18 -22.81
N TYR A 13 1.72 -12.59 -21.94
CA TYR A 13 1.36 -13.21 -20.68
C TYR A 13 0.60 -14.52 -20.95
N TRP A 14 1.04 -15.59 -20.28
CA TRP A 14 0.65 -16.97 -20.59
C TRP A 14 -0.80 -17.29 -20.20
N GLU A 15 -1.41 -16.55 -19.26
CA GLU A 15 -2.85 -16.63 -18.95
C GLU A 15 -3.70 -15.65 -19.79
N GLY A 16 -3.12 -15.06 -20.83
CA GLY A 16 -3.82 -14.14 -21.74
C GLY A 16 -3.69 -12.66 -21.35
N PRO A 17 -4.45 -11.76 -22.00
CA PRO A 17 -4.26 -10.32 -21.83
C PRO A 17 -4.65 -9.80 -20.44
N VAL A 18 -3.75 -9.07 -19.78
CA VAL A 18 -4.05 -8.37 -18.52
C VAL A 18 -4.92 -7.14 -18.78
N PRO A 19 -5.99 -6.87 -17.99
CA PRO A 19 -6.84 -5.69 -18.20
C PRO A 19 -6.08 -4.36 -18.03
N THR A 20 -5.23 -4.27 -17.02
CA THR A 20 -4.43 -3.07 -16.73
C THR A 20 -3.19 -3.03 -17.61
N LYS A 21 -3.12 -2.06 -18.54
CA LYS A 21 -1.99 -1.93 -19.48
C LYS A 21 -0.77 -1.23 -18.88
N HIS A 22 -0.99 -0.36 -17.91
CA HIS A 22 0.05 0.39 -17.21
C HIS A 22 -0.17 0.33 -15.71
N LEU A 23 0.87 -0.06 -14.97
CA LEU A 23 0.88 -0.06 -13.52
C LEU A 23 1.99 0.87 -13.03
N ILE A 24 1.64 1.81 -12.15
CA ILE A 24 2.58 2.77 -11.60
C ILE A 24 2.59 2.62 -10.08
N PHE A 25 3.75 2.39 -9.51
CA PHE A 25 3.96 2.50 -8.07
C PHE A 25 4.55 3.88 -7.77
N SER A 26 3.79 4.72 -7.07
CA SER A 26 4.29 5.97 -6.50
C SER A 26 4.81 5.70 -5.10
N ILE A 27 6.13 5.68 -4.93
CA ILE A 27 6.75 5.38 -3.64
C ILE A 27 6.50 6.55 -2.69
N THR A 28 5.53 6.38 -1.79
CA THR A 28 5.08 7.39 -0.82
C THR A 28 5.19 6.81 0.61
N PRO A 29 6.32 7.01 1.30
CA PRO A 29 6.57 6.39 2.61
C PRO A 29 5.63 6.89 3.72
N ASN A 30 5.31 8.18 3.71
CA ASN A 30 4.44 8.80 4.70
C ASN A 30 2.97 8.37 4.52
N VAL A 31 2.33 7.92 5.61
CA VAL A 31 0.99 7.30 5.60
C VAL A 31 -0.11 8.33 5.33
N GLU A 32 0.04 9.53 5.88
CA GLU A 32 -0.91 10.64 5.71
C GLU A 32 -0.93 11.10 4.25
N THR A 33 0.25 11.20 3.64
CA THR A 33 0.42 11.56 2.23
C THR A 33 -0.20 10.49 1.32
N ARG A 34 -0.10 9.19 1.67
CA ARG A 34 -0.78 8.13 0.90
C ARG A 34 -2.29 8.33 0.89
N LEU A 35 -2.90 8.58 2.04
CA LEU A 35 -4.36 8.79 2.10
C LEU A 35 -4.78 10.05 1.36
N ALA A 36 -4.02 11.14 1.47
CA ALA A 36 -4.30 12.36 0.71
C ALA A 36 -4.29 12.10 -0.80
N LYS A 37 -3.28 11.40 -1.32
CA LYS A 37 -3.18 11.01 -2.73
C LYS A 37 -4.36 10.11 -3.18
N LEU A 38 -4.85 9.24 -2.31
CA LEU A 38 -6.03 8.42 -2.59
C LEU A 38 -7.30 9.30 -2.69
N GLN A 39 -7.48 10.22 -1.74
CA GLN A 39 -8.63 11.13 -1.69
C GLN A 39 -8.66 12.12 -2.86
N THR A 40 -7.50 12.54 -3.38
CA THR A 40 -7.39 13.38 -4.58
C THR A 40 -7.36 12.58 -5.89
N ASN A 41 -7.50 11.25 -5.82
CA ASN A 41 -7.43 10.33 -6.96
C ASN A 41 -6.09 10.38 -7.74
N GLU A 42 -5.00 10.79 -7.08
CA GLU A 42 -3.64 10.65 -7.60
C GLU A 42 -3.17 9.19 -7.59
N CYS A 43 -3.75 8.36 -6.72
CA CYS A 43 -3.61 6.90 -6.77
C CYS A 43 -4.96 6.22 -6.48
N GLN A 44 -5.09 4.96 -6.92
CA GLN A 44 -6.33 4.20 -6.78
C GLN A 44 -6.28 3.19 -5.62
N ILE A 45 -5.08 2.86 -5.13
CA ILE A 45 -4.86 1.85 -4.07
C ILE A 45 -3.73 2.32 -3.16
N ILE A 46 -3.92 2.17 -1.85
CA ILE A 46 -2.87 2.35 -0.84
C ILE A 46 -2.81 1.14 0.09
N PRO A 47 -1.61 0.70 0.52
CA PRO A 47 -1.47 -0.31 1.55
C PRO A 47 -1.47 0.31 2.95
N ALA A 48 -1.90 -0.49 3.92
CA ALA A 48 -1.75 -0.24 5.36
C ALA A 48 -2.05 1.22 5.77
N PRO A 49 -3.31 1.69 5.63
CA PRO A 49 -3.72 2.93 6.28
C PRO A 49 -3.56 2.80 7.81
N SER A 50 -3.33 3.93 8.48
CA SER A 50 -3.25 3.95 9.95
C SER A 50 -4.65 3.69 10.55
N PRO A 51 -4.78 3.01 11.70
CA PRO A 51 -6.08 2.77 12.33
C PRO A 51 -6.91 4.04 12.56
N VAL A 52 -6.25 5.16 12.87
CA VAL A 52 -6.93 6.46 13.07
C VAL A 52 -7.58 7.01 11.81
N GLN A 53 -7.21 6.48 10.63
CA GLN A 53 -7.76 6.87 9.34
C GLN A 53 -8.96 6.02 8.90
N PHE A 54 -9.25 4.92 9.60
CA PHE A 54 -10.28 3.97 9.16
C PHE A 54 -11.67 4.60 9.09
N ASP A 55 -12.02 5.44 10.07
CA ASP A 55 -13.33 6.11 10.07
C ASP A 55 -13.44 7.14 8.95
N VAL A 56 -12.34 7.83 8.63
CA VAL A 56 -12.29 8.74 7.47
C VAL A 56 -12.56 7.98 6.17
N ILE A 57 -11.96 6.80 6.01
CA ILE A 57 -12.16 5.96 4.81
C ILE A 57 -13.58 5.41 4.76
N LYS A 58 -14.11 4.88 5.87
CA LYS A 58 -15.47 4.31 5.94
C LYS A 58 -16.57 5.35 5.69
N ASN A 59 -16.34 6.60 6.08
CA ASN A 59 -17.30 7.69 5.90
C ASN A 59 -17.20 8.38 4.52
N ASN A 60 -16.21 8.03 3.70
CA ASN A 60 -16.08 8.55 2.34
C ASN A 60 -16.74 7.57 1.34
N LYS A 61 -17.74 8.05 0.60
CA LYS A 61 -18.52 7.24 -0.36
C LYS A 61 -17.71 6.80 -1.59
N ASP A 62 -16.62 7.49 -1.90
CA ASP A 62 -15.76 7.19 -3.04
C ASP A 62 -14.66 6.18 -2.70
N LEU A 63 -14.54 5.80 -1.42
CA LEU A 63 -13.49 4.91 -0.92
C LEU A 63 -14.08 3.61 -0.37
N THR A 64 -13.26 2.56 -0.38
CA THR A 64 -13.58 1.28 0.25
C THR A 64 -12.41 0.83 1.12
N LEU A 65 -12.69 0.53 2.39
CA LEU A 65 -11.72 -0.08 3.29
C LEU A 65 -11.78 -1.60 3.17
N HIS A 66 -10.79 -2.19 2.50
CA HIS A 66 -10.62 -3.64 2.48
C HIS A 66 -9.86 -4.09 3.73
N SER A 67 -10.43 -5.05 4.46
CA SER A 67 -9.79 -5.70 5.60
C SER A 67 -9.67 -7.19 5.33
N VAL A 68 -8.51 -7.76 5.61
CA VAL A 68 -8.19 -9.18 5.46
C VAL A 68 -7.39 -9.59 6.68
N ASP A 69 -7.68 -10.78 7.21
CA ASP A 69 -6.90 -11.36 8.28
C ASP A 69 -5.47 -11.60 7.80
N ALA A 70 -4.52 -10.91 8.43
CA ALA A 70 -3.14 -10.93 8.00
C ALA A 70 -2.39 -12.13 8.59
N LEU A 71 -1.69 -12.87 7.74
CA LEU A 71 -0.75 -13.92 8.16
C LEU A 71 0.63 -13.32 8.44
N ASN A 72 0.70 -12.37 9.39
CA ASN A 72 1.96 -11.74 9.83
C ASN A 72 2.09 -11.75 11.36
N VAL A 73 3.32 -11.59 11.85
CA VAL A 73 3.63 -11.48 13.29
C VAL A 73 4.60 -10.33 13.52
N GLY A 74 4.26 -9.45 14.46
CA GLY A 74 5.20 -8.47 15.01
C GLY A 74 5.76 -9.00 16.33
N TYR A 75 7.08 -8.89 16.52
CA TYR A 75 7.74 -9.31 17.75
C TYR A 75 8.86 -8.34 18.11
N LEU A 76 9.17 -8.27 19.41
CA LEU A 76 10.37 -7.60 19.91
C LEU A 76 11.48 -8.65 20.02
N ALA A 77 12.56 -8.46 19.26
CA ALA A 77 13.71 -9.35 19.31
C ALA A 77 14.75 -8.83 20.31
N PHE A 78 15.19 -9.68 21.23
CA PHE A 78 16.36 -9.37 22.05
C PHE A 78 17.64 -9.64 21.25
N ASN A 79 18.58 -8.69 21.26
CA ASN A 79 19.91 -8.93 20.72
C ASN A 79 20.69 -9.82 21.71
N THR A 80 20.77 -11.12 21.42
CA THR A 80 21.40 -12.12 22.31
C THR A 80 22.92 -12.05 22.35
N GLY A 81 23.54 -11.21 21.51
CA GLY A 81 24.99 -10.97 21.49
C GLY A 81 25.44 -9.76 22.31
N GLU A 82 24.51 -8.88 22.69
CA GLU A 82 24.79 -7.72 23.53
C GLU A 82 24.69 -8.12 25.00
N LYS A 83 25.68 -7.72 25.80
CA LYS A 83 25.55 -7.82 27.26
C LYS A 83 24.65 -6.68 27.71
N THR A 84 23.44 -7.01 28.13
CA THR A 84 22.59 -6.07 28.87
C THR A 84 23.36 -5.61 30.11
N VAL A 85 23.57 -4.31 30.26
CA VAL A 85 24.11 -3.71 31.51
C VAL A 85 23.04 -3.77 32.59
#